data_AF-A0A1Y4RY71-F1
#
_entry.id   AF-A0A1Y4RY71-F1
#
_cell.length_a   1.000
_cell.length_b   1.000
_cell.length_c   1.000
_cell.angle_alpha   90.00
_cell.angle_beta   90.00
_cell.angle_gamma   90.00
#
_symmetry.space_group_name_H-M   'P 1'
#
loop_
_entity.id
_entity.type
_entity.pdbx_description
1 polymer ?
#
loop_
_entity_poly.entity_id
_entity_poly.type
_entity_poly.pdbx_seq_one_letter_code
_entity_poly.pdbx_strand_id
1 'polypeptide(L)' 'MFSFFEGIVAFITTLVNFVINLVEILVFILLAIFRSVTWLFGCISYLPPFLVAFVVVPVAIAIIFQVINKGS' A
#
# COMPACT_ATOMS: atom_id res chain seq x y z
N MET A 1 -25.48 -38.10 1.66
CA MET A 1 -25.68 -37.24 0.47
C MET A 1 -25.55 -35.76 0.84
N PHE A 2 -26.26 -35.28 1.87
CA PHE A 2 -26.15 -33.88 2.33
C PHE A 2 -24.73 -33.43 2.71
N SER A 3 -23.97 -34.25 3.44
CA SER A 3 -22.58 -33.92 3.82
C SER A 3 -21.62 -33.73 2.62
N PHE A 4 -21.89 -34.37 1.47
CA PHE A 4 -21.11 -34.15 0.24
C PHE A 4 -21.39 -32.77 -0.34
N PHE A 5 -22.66 -32.36 -0.37
CA PHE A 5 -23.03 -31.01 -0.83
C PHE A 5 -22.54 -29.92 0.14
N GLU A 6 -22.56 -30.16 1.44
CA GLU A 6 -21.96 -29.26 2.43
C GLU A 6 -20.45 -29.10 2.21
N GLY A 7 -19.74 -30.18 1.90
CA GLY A 7 -18.32 -30.12 1.56
C GLY A 7 -18.02 -29.27 0.32
N ILE A 8 -18.85 -29.39 -0.72
CA ILE A 8 -18.73 -28.56 -1.94
C ILE A 8 -19.01 -27.10 -1.63
N VAL A 9 -20.06 -26.80 -0.87
CA VAL A 9 -20.39 -25.43 -0.46
C VAL A 9 -19.24 -24.82 0.34
N ALA A 10 -18.71 -25.54 1.33
CA ALA A 10 -17.58 -25.08 2.13
C ALA A 10 -16.33 -24.82 1.28
N PHE A 11 -16.05 -25.68 0.29
CA PHE A 11 -14.94 -25.49 -0.65
C PHE A 11 -15.12 -24.22 -1.50
N ILE A 12 -16.30 -24.04 -2.09
CA ILE A 12 -16.61 -22.84 -2.89
C ILE A 12 -16.53 -21.58 -2.04
N THR A 13 -17.07 -21.59 -0.82
CA THR A 13 -17.01 -20.46 0.11
C THR A 13 -15.56 -20.11 0.46
N THR A 14 -14.69 -21.11 0.66
CA THR A 14 -13.26 -20.89 0.94
C THR A 14 -12.56 -20.22 -0.25
N LEU A 15 -12.84 -20.68 -1.46
CA LEU A 15 -12.27 -20.12 -2.68
C LEU A 15 -12.73 -18.68 -2.91
N VAL A 16 -14.02 -18.40 -2.75
CA VAL A 16 -14.59 -17.05 -2.88
C VAL A 16 -14.00 -16.12 -1.83
N ASN A 17 -13.93 -16.56 -0.56
CA ASN A 17 -13.35 -15.76 0.51
C ASN A 17 -11.85 -15.47 0.28
N PHE A 18 -11.10 -16.44 -0.25
CA PHE A 18 -9.70 -16.21 -0.60
C PHE A 18 -9.55 -15.09 -1.63
N VAL A 19 -10.35 -15.11 -2.70
CA VAL A 19 -10.30 -14.09 -3.76
C VAL A 19 -10.72 -12.72 -3.22
N ILE A 20 -11.79 -12.65 -2.43
CA ILE A 20 -12.26 -11.38 -1.83
C ILE A 20 -11.19 -10.80 -0.90
N ASN A 21 -10.66 -11.60 0.03
CA ASN A 21 -9.63 -11.15 0.97
C ASN A 21 -8.35 -10.70 0.23
N LEU A 22 -7.97 -11.39 -0.83
CA LEU A 22 -6.81 -11.02 -1.64
C LEU A 22 -7.02 -9.64 -2.28
N VAL A 23 -8.19 -9.40 -2.87
CA VAL A 23 -8.51 -8.11 -3.49
C VAL A 23 -8.60 -7.00 -2.43
N GLU A 24 -9.22 -7.26 -1.28
CA GLU A 24 -9.31 -6.30 -0.17
C GLU A 24 -7.93 -5.87 0.32
N ILE A 25 -7.01 -6.81 0.53
CA ILE A 25 -5.64 -6.51 0.98
C ILE A 25 -4.89 -5.72 -0.09
N LEU A 26 -5.04 -6.04 -1.37
CA LEU A 26 -4.42 -5.28 -2.45
C LEU A 26 -4.91 -3.84 -2.50
N VAL A 27 -6.23 -3.63 -2.38
CA VAL A 27 -6.82 -2.28 -2.34
C VAL A 27 -6.36 -1.54 -1.08
N PHE A 28 -6.33 -2.21 0.07
CA PHE A 28 -5.85 -1.63 1.32
C PHE A 28 -4.40 -1.16 1.22
N ILE A 29 -3.51 -1.95 0.61
CA ILE A 29 -2.10 -1.58 0.39
C ILE A 29 -2.01 -0.31 -0.47
N LEU A 30 -2.77 -0.24 -1.57
CA LEU A 30 -2.76 0.94 -2.45
C LEU A 30 -3.24 2.20 -1.70
N LEU A 31 -4.33 2.10 -0.94
CA LEU A 31 -4.85 3.20 -0.14
C LEU A 31 -3.88 3.60 0.98
N ALA A 32 -3.22 2.64 1.62
CA ALA A 32 -2.23 2.89 2.67
C ALA A 32 -1.00 3.63 2.13
N ILE A 33 -0.53 3.28 0.93
CA ILE A 33 0.56 4.01 0.25
C ILE A 33 0.14 5.47 0.02
N PHE A 34 -1.03 5.69 -0.58
CA PHE A 34 -1.52 7.04 -0.86
C PHE A 34 -1.68 7.87 0.42
N ARG A 35 -2.26 7.28 1.47
CA ARG A 35 -2.41 7.92 2.78
C ARG A 35 -1.07 8.26 3.43
N SER A 36 -0.07 7.38 3.32
CA SER A 36 1.27 7.61 3.88
C SER A 36 2.00 8.74 3.14
N VAL A 37 1.88 8.79 1.81
CA VAL A 37 2.46 9.84 0.98
C VAL A 37 1.80 11.19 1.27
N THR A 38 0.48 11.25 1.33
CA THR A 38 -0.26 12.50 1.65
C THR A 38 0.05 12.99 3.06
N TRP A 39 0.21 12.09 4.03
CA TRP A 39 0.64 12.45 5.38
C TRP A 39 2.06 13.05 5.40
N LEU A 40 3.00 12.51 4.62
CA LEU A 40 4.34 13.08 4.46
C LEU A 40 4.31 14.53 3.97
N PHE A 41 3.48 14.83 2.96
CA PHE A 41 3.30 16.20 2.49
C PHE A 41 2.64 17.10 3.54
N GLY A 42 1.73 16.56 4.35
CA GLY A 42 1.19 17.26 5.51
C GLY A 42 2.27 17.60 6.55
N CYS A 43 3.18 16.67 6.85
CA CYS A 43 4.30 16.96 7.76
C CYS A 43 5.22 18.07 7.23
N ILE A 44 5.43 18.13 5.91
CA ILE A 44 6.22 19.19 5.26
C ILE A 44 5.53 20.55 5.40
N SER A 45 4.21 20.63 5.30
CA SER A 45 3.49 21.90 5.41
C SER A 45 3.48 22.50 6.82
N TYR A 46 3.68 21.69 7.86
CA TYR A 46 3.81 22.17 9.25
C TYR A 46 5.21 22.68 9.59
N LEU A 47 6.21 22.48 8.73
CA LEU A 47 7.58 22.92 8.98
C LEU A 47 7.79 24.40 8.59
N PRO A 48 8.58 25.16 9.36
CA PRO A 48 9.05 26.48 8.95
C PRO A 48 9.77 26.43 7.58
N PRO A 49 9.64 27.46 6.72
CA PRO A 49 10.16 27.42 5.35
C PRO A 49 11.64 27.08 5.20
N PHE A 50 12.47 27.46 6.18
CA PHE A 50 13.91 27.15 6.17
C PHE A 50 14.22 25.67 6.43
N LEU A 51 13.36 24.95 7.18
CA LEU A 51 13.50 23.51 7.42
C LEU A 51 12.91 22.68 6.29
N VAL A 52 11.92 23.22 5.57
CA VAL A 52 11.32 22.55 4.40
C VAL A 52 12.39 22.25 3.35
N ALA A 53 13.21 23.23 2.98
CA ALA A 53 14.30 23.03 2.02
C ALA A 53 15.31 21.99 2.50
N PHE A 54 15.65 21.99 3.79
CA PHE A 54 16.59 21.03 4.38
C PHE A 54 16.08 19.59 4.32
N VAL A 55 14.77 19.37 4.49
CA VAL A 55 14.17 18.02 4.48
C VAL A 55 13.84 17.55 3.06
N VAL A 56 13.35 18.43 2.19
CA VAL A 56 12.90 18.05 0.84
C VAL A 56 14.07 17.65 -0.06
N VAL A 57 15.22 18.33 0.02
CA VAL A 57 16.40 18.05 -0.81
C VAL A 57 16.92 16.60 -0.63
N PRO A 58 17.22 16.10 0.58
CA PRO A 58 17.68 14.72 0.76
C PRO A 58 16.59 13.69 0.41
N VAL A 59 15.31 13.99 0.63
CA VAL A 59 14.20 13.12 0.19
C VAL A 59 14.17 13.00 -1.33
N ALA A 60 14.31 14.11 -2.06
CA ALA A 60 14.36 14.11 -3.52
C ALA A 60 15.54 13.30 -4.05
N ILE A 61 16.73 13.47 -3.44
CA ILE A 61 17.93 12.70 -3.79
C ILE A 61 17.72 11.20 -3.51
N ALA A 62 17.11 10.83 -2.39
CA ALA A 62 16.80 9.44 -2.07
C ALA A 62 15.85 8.81 -3.09
N ILE A 63 14.84 9.55 -3.57
CA ILE A 63 13.93 9.10 -4.62
C ILE A 63 14.69 8.86 -5.93
N ILE A 64 15.53 9.82 -6.34
CA ILE A 64 16.36 9.69 -7.55
C ILE A 64 17.26 8.47 -7.45
N PHE A 65 17.92 8.25 -6.31
CA PHE A 65 18.75 7.07 -6.11
C PHE A 65 17.95 5.78 -6.14
N GLN A 66 16.76 5.72 -5.52
CA GLN A 66 15.93 4.52 -5.61
C GLN A 66 15.43 4.22 -7.03
N VAL A 67 15.14 5.24 -7.84
CA VAL A 67 14.74 5.07 -9.25
C VAL A 67 15.92 4.58 -10.08
N ILE A 68 17.09 5.20 -9.93
CA ILE A 68 18.32 4.81 -10.65
C ILE A 68 18.76 3.39 -10.24
N ASN A 69 18.73 3.07 -8.95
CA ASN A 69 19.22 1.79 -8.43
C ASN A 69 18.25 0.62 -8.70
N LYS A 70 16.99 0.90 -9.07
CA LYS A 70 16.04 -0.10 -9.60
C LYS A 70 16.19 -0.35 -11.11
N GLY A 71 17.10 0.38 -11.78
CA GLY A 71 17.43 0.21 -13.20
C GLY A 71 18.48 -0.87 -13.49
N SER A 72 18.90 -1.66 -12.49
CA SER A 72 19.80 -2.82 -12.63
C SER A 72 19.19 -4.08 -12.04
#